data_AF-A0A540K7U2-F1
#
_entry.id   AF-A0A540K7U2-F1
#
_cell.length_a   1.000
_cell.length_b   1.000
_cell.length_c   1.000
_cell.angle_alpha   90.00
_cell.angle_beta   90.00
_cell.angle_gamma   90.00
#
_symmetry.space_group_name_H-M   'P 1'
#
loop_
_entity.id
_entity.type
_entity.pdbx_description
1 polymer ?
#
loop_
_entity_poly.entity_id
_entity_poly.type
_entity_poly.pdbx_seq_one_letter_code
_entity_poly.pdbx_strand_id
1 'polypeptide(L)'
;MLVKAMVSRKLDHVIISRFLFYYQKSKFYTVKSDTKPTIAETVIEMLYMLDQSCVSCKSLFGILRVSLNFNLNRSIRNKLENMIGSQLDQATLDNLLVPSPQGINYLYDVNLVLRFLKSFLRDGGTCQASPIRLRKVSGLIDLYIAEVAPDPCLKPSKFLALAIALPDSARDSYDELYHAIDMYLQVHAGLSEDKKMKICCVLNYEKLSAETCIHLSKNTKFPSKSAVQALVSQQSKLKKLLQTPNNFNSHATSPYSATTEAKNWGLRKDDANEQHVLYAGKLDLSTDNEKLRAHLQGMQCRVMELEKVCKKMQSQMAKFTKSKASSHSHTRSLPKLCS
;
A
#
# COMPACT_ATOMS: atom_id res chain seq x y z
N MET A 1 42.70 7.28 3.74
CA MET A 1 41.25 6.99 3.88
C MET A 1 40.53 8.25 4.41
N LEU A 2 39.96 9.10 3.54
CA LEU A 2 39.39 10.37 4.03
C LEU A 2 38.05 10.18 4.77
N VAL A 3 37.01 9.67 4.09
CA VAL A 3 35.66 9.56 4.69
C VAL A 3 35.64 8.66 5.93
N LYS A 4 36.36 7.52 5.93
CA LYS A 4 36.48 6.70 7.15
C LYS A 4 37.06 7.48 8.33
N ALA A 5 38.09 8.31 8.12
CA ALA A 5 38.62 9.17 9.18
C ALA A 5 37.65 10.29 9.59
N MET A 6 36.81 10.79 8.68
CA MET A 6 35.75 11.76 9.01
C MET A 6 34.66 11.13 9.91
N VAL A 7 34.21 9.91 9.57
CA VAL A 7 33.26 9.14 10.39
C VAL A 7 33.85 8.78 11.75
N SER A 8 35.11 8.31 11.81
CA SER A 8 35.82 8.07 13.09
C SER A 8 35.99 9.33 13.94
N ARG A 9 36.02 10.52 13.33
CA ARG A 9 36.03 11.83 14.01
C ARG A 9 34.63 12.37 14.34
N LYS A 10 33.57 11.56 14.15
CA LYS A 10 32.16 11.91 14.38
C LYS A 10 31.70 13.17 13.63
N LEU A 11 32.23 13.41 12.43
CA LEU A 11 31.72 14.47 11.55
C LEU A 11 30.32 14.10 11.02
N ASP A 12 29.47 15.11 10.87
CA ASP A 12 28.08 14.97 10.47
C ASP A 12 27.92 14.23 9.12
N HIS A 13 27.11 13.16 9.13
CA HIS A 13 26.93 12.28 7.99
C HIS A 13 26.12 12.91 6.85
N VAL A 14 25.28 13.93 7.11
CA VAL A 14 24.57 14.71 6.08
C VAL A 14 25.53 15.68 5.39
N ILE A 15 26.46 16.29 6.13
CA ILE A 15 27.54 17.11 5.56
C ILE A 15 28.44 16.24 4.68
N ILE A 16 28.83 15.04 5.15
CA ILE A 16 29.64 14.10 4.36
C ILE A 16 28.89 13.64 3.11
N SER A 17 27.61 13.26 3.19
CA SER A 17 26.84 12.80 2.03
C SER A 17 26.66 13.91 0.98
N ARG A 18 26.35 15.14 1.43
CA ARG A 18 26.26 16.34 0.56
C ARG A 18 27.60 16.66 -0.09
N PHE A 19 28.71 16.56 0.64
CA PHE A 19 30.06 16.73 0.08
C PHE A 19 30.36 15.67 -0.99
N LEU A 20 30.03 14.40 -0.76
CA LEU A 20 30.26 13.32 -1.73
C LEU A 20 29.47 13.50 -3.03
N PHE A 21 28.19 13.89 -2.95
CA PHE A 21 27.40 14.20 -4.15
C PHE A 21 27.88 15.48 -4.87
N TYR A 22 28.35 16.50 -4.14
CA TYR A 22 28.97 17.68 -4.73
C TYR A 22 30.28 17.35 -5.45
N TYR A 23 31.16 16.58 -4.79
CA TYR A 23 32.43 16.09 -5.34
C TYR A 23 32.20 15.30 -6.64
N GLN A 24 31.25 14.36 -6.64
CA GLN A 24 30.89 13.61 -7.84
C GLN A 24 30.49 14.55 -8.99
N LYS A 25 29.54 15.46 -8.76
CA LYS A 25 29.04 16.39 -9.79
C LYS A 25 30.16 17.30 -10.31
N SER A 26 30.94 17.91 -9.41
CA SER A 26 32.06 18.80 -9.75
C SER A 26 33.13 18.09 -10.59
N LYS A 27 33.50 16.85 -10.22
CA LYS A 27 34.42 16.04 -11.02
C LYS A 27 33.84 15.58 -12.35
N PHE A 28 32.54 15.31 -12.44
CA PHE A 28 31.93 14.82 -13.69
C PHE A 28 31.93 15.86 -14.83
N TYR A 29 32.14 17.15 -14.54
CA TYR A 29 32.41 18.19 -15.53
C TYR A 29 33.89 18.32 -15.92
N THR A 30 34.81 17.96 -15.02
CA THR A 30 36.25 18.30 -15.15
C THR A 30 37.15 17.13 -15.53
N VAL A 31 36.72 15.88 -15.35
CA VAL A 31 37.52 14.69 -15.69
C VAL A 31 36.96 13.93 -16.91
N LYS A 32 37.86 13.29 -17.67
CA LYS A 32 37.57 12.46 -18.84
C LYS A 32 36.60 11.31 -18.54
N SER A 33 35.90 10.82 -19.56
CA SER A 33 34.78 9.87 -19.42
C SER A 33 35.16 8.51 -18.81
N ASP A 34 36.35 8.01 -19.15
CA ASP A 34 37.02 6.83 -18.61
C ASP A 34 37.15 6.81 -17.07
N THR A 35 37.36 7.97 -16.44
CA THR A 35 37.51 8.08 -14.98
C THR A 35 36.19 8.17 -14.20
N LYS A 36 35.07 8.49 -14.89
CA LYS A 36 33.77 8.71 -14.24
C LYS A 36 33.19 7.46 -13.55
N PRO A 37 33.34 6.23 -14.10
CA PRO A 37 33.04 5.00 -13.37
C PRO A 37 33.76 4.90 -12.03
N THR A 38 35.09 5.02 -11.99
CA THR A 38 35.88 4.88 -10.75
C THR A 38 35.50 5.91 -9.68
N ILE A 39 35.15 7.13 -10.11
CA ILE A 39 34.66 8.18 -9.22
C ILE A 39 33.25 7.83 -8.68
N ALA A 40 32.34 7.32 -9.52
CA ALA A 40 31.04 6.82 -9.06
C ALA A 40 31.19 5.66 -8.07
N GLU A 41 32.06 4.68 -8.36
CA GLU A 41 32.30 3.54 -7.49
C GLU A 41 32.85 3.97 -6.13
N THR A 42 33.83 4.88 -6.13
CA THR A 42 34.38 5.46 -4.89
C THR A 42 33.30 6.20 -4.10
N VAL A 43 32.43 6.97 -4.76
CA VAL A 43 31.35 7.71 -4.08
C VAL A 43 30.30 6.76 -3.49
N ILE A 44 29.87 5.73 -4.22
CA ILE A 44 28.93 4.71 -3.71
C ILE A 44 29.54 3.97 -2.51
N GLU A 45 30.81 3.55 -2.61
CA GLU A 45 31.51 2.85 -1.52
C GLU A 45 31.57 3.71 -0.25
N MET A 46 31.83 5.01 -0.38
CA MET A 46 31.90 5.91 0.78
C MET A 46 30.51 6.26 1.34
N LEU A 47 29.48 6.40 0.50
CA LEU A 47 28.09 6.62 0.95
C LEU A 47 27.52 5.39 1.68
N TYR A 48 27.93 4.17 1.31
CA TYR A 48 27.55 2.93 2.01
C TYR A 48 28.14 2.83 3.42
N MET A 49 29.19 3.62 3.75
CA MET A 49 29.79 3.69 5.09
C MET A 49 29.12 4.73 6.01
N LEU A 50 28.06 5.41 5.55
CA LEU A 50 27.32 6.41 6.32
C LEU A 50 26.04 5.80 6.92
N ASP A 51 25.45 6.47 7.91
CA ASP A 51 24.04 6.27 8.21
C ASP A 51 23.21 6.60 6.96
N GLN A 52 22.38 5.64 6.53
CA GLN A 52 21.55 5.77 5.34
C GLN A 52 20.40 6.77 5.54
N SER A 53 20.01 7.09 6.78
CA SER A 53 19.09 8.19 7.08
C SER A 53 19.59 9.54 6.56
N CYS A 54 20.92 9.70 6.51
CA CYS A 54 21.61 10.92 6.08
C CYS A 54 21.86 10.98 4.56
N VAL A 55 21.42 9.98 3.79
CA VAL A 55 21.70 9.84 2.34
C VAL A 55 20.38 9.84 1.55
N SER A 56 19.94 11.03 1.13
CA SER A 56 18.63 11.24 0.50
C SER A 56 18.37 10.34 -0.72
N CYS A 57 17.26 9.60 -0.70
CA CYS A 57 16.79 8.72 -1.79
C CYS A 57 16.83 9.37 -3.19
N LYS A 58 16.40 10.63 -3.33
CA LYS A 58 16.48 11.40 -4.59
C LYS A 58 17.89 11.49 -5.19
N SER A 59 18.93 11.61 -4.36
CA SER A 59 20.32 11.66 -4.83
C SER A 59 20.85 10.25 -5.17
N LEU A 60 20.32 9.19 -4.56
CA LEU A 60 20.63 7.81 -4.90
C LEU A 60 20.09 7.43 -6.29
N PHE A 61 18.85 7.81 -6.61
CA PHE A 61 18.35 7.71 -7.98
C PHE A 61 19.12 8.63 -8.96
N GLY A 62 19.64 9.76 -8.49
CA GLY A 62 20.52 10.63 -9.24
C GLY A 62 21.82 9.94 -9.68
N ILE A 63 22.57 9.32 -8.74
CA ILE A 63 23.79 8.57 -9.07
C ILE A 63 23.48 7.32 -9.89
N LEU A 64 22.40 6.57 -9.58
CA LEU A 64 21.93 5.44 -10.37
C LEU A 64 21.78 5.80 -11.85
N ARG A 65 21.00 6.83 -12.17
CA ARG A 65 20.71 7.22 -13.57
C ARG A 65 21.97 7.53 -14.38
N VAL A 66 23.00 8.13 -13.77
CA VAL A 66 24.29 8.35 -14.46
C VAL A 66 25.09 7.04 -14.55
N SER A 67 25.08 6.24 -13.50
CA SER A 67 25.76 4.94 -13.41
C SER A 67 25.23 3.85 -14.34
N LEU A 68 24.01 3.98 -14.91
CA LEU A 68 23.50 3.06 -15.93
C LEU A 68 24.41 2.99 -17.17
N ASN A 69 25.14 4.06 -17.48
CA ASN A 69 26.09 4.14 -18.60
C ASN A 69 27.47 3.53 -18.28
N PHE A 70 27.67 3.01 -17.06
CA PHE A 70 28.97 2.52 -16.58
C PHE A 70 28.90 1.03 -16.26
N ASN A 71 29.96 0.30 -16.62
CA ASN A 71 30.15 -1.10 -16.23
C ASN A 71 30.58 -1.23 -14.76
N LEU A 72 29.77 -0.70 -13.83
CA LEU A 72 30.02 -0.79 -12.40
C LEU A 72 30.16 -2.24 -11.94
N ASN A 73 31.16 -2.49 -11.11
CA ASN A 73 31.38 -3.73 -10.38
C ASN A 73 30.10 -4.16 -9.65
N ARG A 74 29.75 -5.45 -9.75
CA ARG A 74 28.56 -6.04 -9.14
C ARG A 74 28.46 -5.76 -7.63
N SER A 75 29.57 -5.73 -6.91
CA SER A 75 29.60 -5.41 -5.48
C SER A 75 29.11 -3.99 -5.20
N ILE A 76 29.62 -3.01 -5.97
CA ILE A 76 29.24 -1.60 -5.87
C ILE A 76 27.78 -1.39 -6.31
N ARG A 77 27.37 -2.03 -7.40
CA ARG A 77 25.99 -1.98 -7.89
C ARG A 77 25.01 -2.48 -6.83
N ASN A 78 25.30 -3.64 -6.21
CA ASN A 78 24.50 -4.18 -5.11
C ASN A 78 24.43 -3.22 -3.91
N LYS A 79 25.52 -2.50 -3.58
CA LYS A 79 25.50 -1.48 -2.51
C LYS A 79 24.53 -0.35 -2.83
N LEU A 80 24.62 0.25 -4.02
CA LEU A 80 23.69 1.31 -4.45
C LEU A 80 22.23 0.82 -4.49
N GLU A 81 21.97 -0.36 -5.07
CA GLU A 81 20.64 -0.96 -5.12
C GLU A 81 20.08 -1.25 -3.73
N ASN A 82 20.94 -1.66 -2.78
CA ASN A 82 20.53 -1.87 -1.40
C ASN A 82 20.08 -0.58 -0.72
N MET A 83 20.88 0.49 -0.84
CA MET A 83 20.62 1.82 -0.25
C MET A 83 19.38 2.50 -0.83
N ILE A 84 19.08 2.26 -2.11
CA ILE A 84 17.84 2.71 -2.75
C ILE A 84 16.65 1.93 -2.19
N GLY A 85 16.74 0.59 -2.19
CA GLY A 85 15.64 -0.25 -1.73
C GLY A 85 15.30 -0.06 -0.25
N SER A 86 16.26 0.21 0.62
CA SER A 86 15.98 0.48 2.05
C SER A 86 15.22 1.80 2.29
N GLN A 87 15.11 2.67 1.28
CA GLN A 87 14.37 3.95 1.28
C GLN A 87 13.27 4.00 0.20
N LEU A 88 12.77 2.84 -0.25
CA LEU A 88 11.79 2.73 -1.35
C LEU A 88 10.45 3.45 -1.06
N ASP A 89 10.10 3.64 0.22
CA ASP A 89 8.95 4.41 0.70
C ASP A 89 9.07 5.94 0.53
N GLN A 90 10.21 6.42 0.04
CA GLN A 90 10.49 7.81 -0.32
C GLN A 90 10.57 8.03 -1.85
N ALA A 91 10.44 6.98 -2.66
CA ALA A 91 10.59 7.06 -4.11
C ALA A 91 9.27 7.45 -4.83
N THR A 92 9.38 8.06 -6.01
CA THR A 92 8.24 8.29 -6.94
C THR A 92 8.22 7.26 -8.06
N LEU A 93 7.10 7.15 -8.80
CA LEU A 93 7.00 6.27 -9.97
C LEU A 93 8.14 6.54 -10.96
N ASP A 94 8.41 7.81 -11.31
CA ASP A 94 9.52 8.23 -12.20
C ASP A 94 10.91 7.73 -11.75
N ASN A 95 11.07 7.39 -10.48
CA ASN A 95 12.33 6.83 -9.96
C ASN A 95 12.49 5.35 -10.36
N LEU A 96 11.38 4.62 -10.47
CA LEU A 96 11.31 3.22 -10.91
C LEU A 96 11.26 3.05 -12.44
N LEU A 97 10.91 4.11 -13.18
CA LEU A 97 10.92 4.14 -14.66
C LEU A 97 12.35 4.21 -15.22
N VAL A 98 13.14 3.18 -14.94
CA VAL A 98 14.49 2.97 -15.44
C VAL A 98 14.41 2.10 -16.71
N PRO A 99 14.92 2.56 -17.87
CA PRO A 99 14.92 1.77 -19.09
C PRO A 99 15.61 0.42 -18.93
N SER A 100 15.12 -0.59 -19.65
CA SER A 100 15.73 -1.92 -19.68
C SER A 100 17.17 -1.92 -20.23
N PRO A 101 18.01 -2.89 -19.83
CA PRO A 101 19.31 -3.12 -20.44
C PRO A 101 19.21 -3.43 -21.95
N GLN A 102 20.28 -3.17 -22.69
CA GLN A 102 20.38 -3.50 -24.12
C GLN A 102 20.11 -5.00 -24.37
N GLY A 103 19.36 -5.31 -25.43
CA GLY A 103 18.96 -6.68 -25.77
C GLY A 103 17.72 -7.19 -25.00
N ILE A 104 17.01 -6.33 -24.27
CA ILE A 104 15.73 -6.62 -23.61
C ILE A 104 14.61 -5.83 -24.30
N ASN A 105 13.51 -6.51 -24.64
CA ASN A 105 12.46 -5.94 -25.48
C ASN A 105 11.34 -5.19 -24.71
N TYR A 106 11.21 -5.42 -23.40
CA TYR A 106 10.26 -4.69 -22.54
C TYR A 106 10.88 -3.37 -22.03
N LEU A 107 10.06 -2.35 -21.80
CA LEU A 107 10.49 -0.95 -21.71
C LEU A 107 11.36 -0.63 -20.47
N TYR A 108 11.00 -1.15 -19.29
CA TYR A 108 11.63 -0.80 -18.00
C TYR A 108 12.25 -2.01 -17.28
N ASP A 109 13.38 -1.84 -16.57
CA ASP A 109 14.03 -2.94 -15.84
C ASP A 109 13.26 -3.38 -14.58
N VAL A 110 12.23 -4.21 -14.79
CA VAL A 110 11.48 -4.89 -13.73
C VAL A 110 12.40 -5.66 -12.77
N ASN A 111 13.57 -6.14 -13.23
CA ASN A 111 14.50 -6.83 -12.34
C ASN A 111 15.15 -5.88 -11.33
N LEU A 112 15.34 -4.60 -11.68
CA LEU A 112 15.91 -3.58 -10.79
C LEU A 112 14.91 -3.24 -9.67
N VAL A 113 13.63 -3.05 -10.03
CA VAL A 113 12.56 -2.84 -9.05
C VAL A 113 12.39 -4.04 -8.12
N LEU A 114 12.47 -5.27 -8.64
CA LEU A 114 12.49 -6.49 -7.82
C LEU A 114 13.73 -6.59 -6.89
N ARG A 115 14.89 -6.02 -7.28
CA ARG A 115 16.08 -5.93 -6.41
C ARG A 115 15.92 -4.86 -5.32
N PHE A 116 15.32 -3.71 -5.63
CA PHE A 116 14.97 -2.70 -4.63
C PHE A 116 13.98 -3.27 -3.60
N LEU A 117 12.91 -3.94 -4.05
CA LEU A 117 11.94 -4.61 -3.17
C LEU A 117 12.58 -5.66 -2.28
N LYS A 118 13.47 -6.49 -2.83
CA LYS A 118 14.22 -7.47 -2.04
C LYS A 118 15.11 -6.80 -0.97
N SER A 119 15.63 -5.60 -1.20
CA SER A 119 16.37 -4.85 -0.18
C SER A 119 15.45 -4.23 0.86
N PHE A 120 14.34 -3.60 0.43
CA PHE A 120 13.32 -3.02 1.32
C PHE A 120 12.83 -4.04 2.37
N LEU A 121 12.50 -5.24 1.90
CA LEU A 121 12.04 -6.33 2.76
C LEU A 121 13.15 -7.00 3.58
N ARG A 122 14.43 -6.83 3.22
CA ARG A 122 15.57 -7.39 3.98
C ARG A 122 15.97 -6.50 5.15
N ASP A 123 15.98 -5.17 4.96
CA ASP A 123 16.46 -4.22 6.00
C ASP A 123 15.49 -4.04 7.19
N GLY A 124 14.35 -4.74 7.19
CA GLY A 124 13.49 -4.86 8.38
C GLY A 124 12.68 -6.16 8.49
N GLY A 125 12.74 -7.05 7.51
CA GLY A 125 11.70 -8.09 7.35
C GLY A 125 10.32 -7.47 7.11
N THR A 126 9.29 -8.30 7.12
CA THR A 126 7.88 -7.85 7.19
C THR A 126 7.46 -7.41 8.60
N CYS A 127 8.39 -7.42 9.58
CA CYS A 127 8.11 -7.19 11.00
C CYS A 127 8.61 -5.82 11.53
N GLN A 128 9.75 -5.31 11.06
CA GLN A 128 10.29 -3.99 11.47
C GLN A 128 9.99 -2.88 10.44
N ALA A 129 9.65 -3.23 9.20
CA ALA A 129 9.13 -2.26 8.24
C ALA A 129 7.75 -1.78 8.73
N SER A 130 7.67 -0.53 9.22
CA SER A 130 6.42 -0.06 9.82
C SER A 130 5.25 -0.11 8.80
N PRO A 131 4.01 -0.42 9.23
CA PRO A 131 2.89 -0.61 8.30
C PRO A 131 2.65 0.59 7.36
N ILE A 132 2.99 1.81 7.81
CA ILE A 132 2.91 3.03 7.00
C ILE A 132 3.93 3.01 5.84
N ARG A 133 5.18 2.57 6.08
CA ARG A 133 6.20 2.43 5.03
C ARG A 133 5.83 1.30 4.06
N LEU A 134 5.35 0.17 4.59
CA LEU A 134 4.96 -0.99 3.79
C LEU A 134 3.78 -0.66 2.85
N ARG A 135 2.75 0.03 3.33
CA ARG A 135 1.63 0.55 2.52
C ARG A 135 2.08 1.52 1.43
N LYS A 136 2.96 2.48 1.75
CA LYS A 136 3.54 3.40 0.76
C LYS A 136 4.26 2.66 -0.37
N VAL A 137 5.07 1.66 -0.03
CA VAL A 137 5.74 0.82 -1.03
C VAL A 137 4.74 0.00 -1.82
N SER A 138 3.65 -0.51 -1.23
CA SER A 138 2.62 -1.18 -2.03
C SER A 138 1.99 -0.25 -3.05
N GLY A 139 1.49 0.91 -2.66
CA GLY A 139 0.90 1.87 -3.61
C GLY A 139 1.87 2.25 -4.73
N LEU A 140 3.16 2.47 -4.43
CA LEU A 140 4.19 2.72 -5.43
C LEU A 140 4.40 1.53 -6.40
N ILE A 141 4.37 0.31 -5.90
CA ILE A 141 4.53 -0.90 -6.72
C ILE A 141 3.27 -1.23 -7.51
N ASP A 142 2.08 -1.02 -6.94
CA ASP A 142 0.82 -1.25 -7.63
C ASP A 142 0.64 -0.23 -8.78
N LEU A 143 1.09 1.02 -8.60
CA LEU A 143 1.27 1.99 -9.70
C LEU A 143 2.30 1.52 -10.74
N TYR A 144 3.44 0.98 -10.33
CA TYR A 144 4.46 0.46 -11.26
C TYR A 144 3.97 -0.77 -12.03
N ILE A 145 3.19 -1.66 -11.40
CA ILE A 145 2.56 -2.81 -12.08
C ILE A 145 1.54 -2.33 -13.11
N ALA A 146 0.76 -1.28 -12.81
CA ALA A 146 -0.17 -0.66 -13.76
C ALA A 146 0.55 -0.01 -14.95
N GLU A 147 1.70 0.64 -14.74
CA GLU A 147 2.54 1.24 -15.80
C GLU A 147 3.19 0.19 -16.71
N VAL A 148 3.64 -0.97 -16.17
CA VAL A 148 4.23 -2.03 -17.01
C VAL A 148 3.20 -3.00 -17.60
N ALA A 149 1.95 -3.00 -17.13
CA ALA A 149 0.89 -3.89 -17.61
C ALA A 149 0.62 -3.80 -19.14
N PRO A 150 0.66 -2.63 -19.80
CA PRO A 150 0.39 -2.52 -21.24
C PRO A 150 1.53 -2.98 -22.16
N ASP A 151 2.69 -3.34 -21.62
CA ASP A 151 3.88 -3.70 -22.41
C ASP A 151 3.76 -5.14 -22.98
N PRO A 152 3.60 -5.33 -24.31
CA PRO A 152 3.41 -6.66 -24.92
C PRO A 152 4.67 -7.55 -24.89
N CYS A 153 5.82 -7.00 -24.49
CA CYS A 153 7.07 -7.75 -24.30
C CYS A 153 7.29 -8.17 -22.84
N LEU A 154 6.44 -7.72 -21.90
CA LEU A 154 6.57 -8.06 -20.49
C LEU A 154 6.22 -9.53 -20.23
N LYS A 155 7.22 -10.33 -19.90
CA LYS A 155 7.05 -11.78 -19.67
C LYS A 155 6.14 -12.06 -18.45
N PRO A 156 5.20 -13.03 -18.51
CA PRO A 156 4.27 -13.35 -17.41
C PRO A 156 4.94 -13.63 -16.06
N SER A 157 6.14 -14.22 -16.08
CA SER A 157 6.93 -14.48 -14.87
C SER A 157 7.52 -13.23 -14.23
N LYS A 158 7.60 -12.10 -14.94
CA LYS A 158 8.01 -10.79 -14.39
C LYS A 158 6.82 -10.05 -13.81
N PHE A 159 5.69 -10.03 -14.53
CA PHE A 159 4.44 -9.48 -14.03
C PHE A 159 4.00 -10.18 -12.73
N LEU A 160 3.95 -11.53 -12.74
CA LEU A 160 3.63 -12.33 -11.56
C LEU A 160 4.60 -12.08 -10.39
N ALA A 161 5.90 -11.96 -10.67
CA ALA A 161 6.91 -11.71 -9.64
C ALA A 161 6.74 -10.34 -8.95
N LEU A 162 6.27 -9.31 -9.65
CA LEU A 162 5.92 -8.02 -9.04
C LEU A 162 4.66 -8.14 -8.16
N ALA A 163 3.59 -8.76 -8.68
CA ALA A 163 2.32 -8.88 -7.96
C ALA A 163 2.48 -9.58 -6.60
N ILE A 164 3.26 -10.66 -6.54
CA ILE A 164 3.55 -11.43 -5.32
C ILE A 164 4.74 -10.91 -4.50
N ALA A 165 5.39 -9.82 -4.89
CA ALA A 165 6.59 -9.34 -4.21
C ALA A 165 6.35 -8.81 -2.79
N LEU A 166 5.10 -8.42 -2.49
CA LEU A 166 4.70 -7.85 -1.20
C LEU A 166 3.64 -8.75 -0.52
N PRO A 167 3.65 -8.86 0.81
CA PRO A 167 2.66 -9.63 1.55
C PRO A 167 1.27 -8.99 1.46
N ASP A 168 0.22 -9.77 1.66
CA ASP A 168 -1.16 -9.26 1.71
C ASP A 168 -1.35 -8.12 2.73
N SER A 169 -0.62 -8.14 3.85
CA SER A 169 -0.64 -7.08 4.88
C SER A 169 -0.07 -5.74 4.41
N ALA A 170 0.56 -5.66 3.23
CA ALA A 170 0.98 -4.40 2.61
C ALA A 170 -0.17 -3.66 1.92
N ARG A 171 -1.24 -4.38 1.56
CA ARG A 171 -2.35 -3.90 0.74
C ARG A 171 -3.62 -3.75 1.55
N ASP A 172 -4.18 -2.54 1.54
CA ASP A 172 -5.53 -2.26 2.10
C ASP A 172 -6.63 -2.56 1.06
N SER A 173 -6.34 -2.30 -0.22
CA SER A 173 -7.16 -2.64 -1.39
C SER A 173 -6.38 -3.53 -2.36
N TYR A 174 -7.09 -4.23 -3.25
CA TYR A 174 -6.53 -4.98 -4.37
C TYR A 174 -7.04 -4.50 -5.74
N ASP A 175 -7.80 -3.41 -5.78
CA ASP A 175 -8.47 -2.90 -6.99
C ASP A 175 -7.47 -2.42 -8.05
N GLU A 176 -6.44 -1.69 -7.66
CA GLU A 176 -5.37 -1.21 -8.54
C GLU A 176 -4.61 -2.39 -9.19
N LEU A 177 -4.34 -3.44 -8.41
CA LEU A 177 -3.72 -4.66 -8.91
C LEU A 177 -4.66 -5.46 -9.82
N TYR A 178 -5.97 -5.47 -9.55
CA TYR A 178 -6.96 -6.03 -10.48
C TYR A 178 -6.96 -5.28 -11.81
N HIS A 179 -6.99 -3.95 -11.81
CA HIS A 179 -6.95 -3.15 -13.04
C HIS A 179 -5.66 -3.37 -13.84
N ALA A 180 -4.52 -3.50 -13.16
CA ALA A 180 -3.27 -3.84 -13.82
C ALA A 180 -3.26 -5.27 -14.41
N ILE A 181 -3.86 -6.26 -13.73
CA ILE A 181 -4.06 -7.61 -14.29
C ILE A 181 -5.00 -7.57 -15.50
N ASP A 182 -6.10 -6.81 -15.42
CA ASP A 182 -7.09 -6.70 -16.48
C ASP A 182 -6.50 -6.09 -17.77
N MET A 183 -5.62 -5.09 -17.62
CA MET A 183 -4.84 -4.50 -18.69
C MET A 183 -3.76 -5.48 -19.21
N TYR A 184 -3.05 -6.18 -18.32
CA TYR A 184 -2.04 -7.16 -18.73
C TYR A 184 -2.67 -8.30 -19.55
N LEU A 185 -3.82 -8.82 -19.13
CA LEU A 185 -4.59 -9.84 -19.86
C LEU A 185 -5.21 -9.30 -21.16
N GLN A 186 -5.52 -8.00 -21.25
CA GLN A 186 -5.99 -7.35 -22.48
C GLN A 186 -4.92 -7.37 -23.57
N VAL A 187 -3.67 -7.06 -23.21
CA VAL A 187 -2.53 -7.03 -24.13
C VAL A 187 -2.01 -8.44 -24.42
N HIS A 188 -2.05 -9.34 -23.44
CA HIS A 188 -1.52 -10.71 -23.53
C HIS A 188 -2.63 -11.75 -23.77
N ALA A 189 -3.55 -11.48 -24.70
CA ALA A 189 -4.70 -12.35 -24.99
C ALA A 189 -4.32 -13.81 -25.32
N GLY A 190 -3.14 -14.04 -25.92
CA GLY A 190 -2.60 -15.36 -26.26
C GLY A 190 -2.00 -16.16 -25.10
N LEU A 191 -2.25 -15.80 -23.84
CA LEU A 191 -1.80 -16.59 -22.69
C LEU A 191 -2.61 -17.88 -22.52
N SER A 192 -1.93 -18.97 -22.17
CA SER A 192 -2.58 -20.22 -21.75
C SER A 192 -3.30 -20.04 -20.41
N GLU A 193 -4.38 -20.78 -20.20
CA GLU A 193 -5.21 -20.68 -18.99
C GLU A 193 -4.40 -20.89 -17.70
N ASP A 194 -3.40 -21.77 -17.68
CA ASP A 194 -2.49 -21.93 -16.53
C ASP A 194 -1.77 -20.64 -16.14
N LYS A 195 -1.41 -19.81 -17.13
CA LYS A 195 -0.70 -18.54 -16.91
C LYS A 195 -1.68 -17.47 -16.45
N LYS A 196 -2.87 -17.39 -17.07
CA LYS A 196 -3.97 -16.52 -16.60
C LYS A 196 -4.31 -16.84 -15.15
N MET A 197 -4.58 -18.11 -14.85
CA MET A 197 -4.91 -18.61 -13.51
C MET A 197 -3.84 -18.27 -12.48
N LYS A 198 -2.55 -18.50 -12.79
CA LYS A 198 -1.44 -18.12 -11.89
C LYS A 198 -1.35 -16.61 -11.61
N ILE A 199 -1.73 -15.77 -12.57
CA ILE A 199 -1.78 -14.32 -12.39
C ILE A 199 -3.05 -13.90 -11.62
N CYS A 200 -4.23 -14.40 -11.97
CA CYS A 200 -5.49 -14.02 -11.32
C CYS A 200 -5.60 -14.52 -9.87
N CYS A 201 -4.89 -15.61 -9.51
CA CYS A 201 -4.85 -16.12 -8.14
C CYS A 201 -4.04 -15.25 -7.14
N VAL A 202 -3.38 -14.17 -7.57
CA VAL A 202 -2.71 -13.23 -6.63
C VAL A 202 -3.70 -12.31 -5.91
N LEU A 203 -4.93 -12.17 -6.41
CA LEU A 203 -5.92 -11.23 -5.89
C LEU A 203 -6.53 -11.73 -4.57
N ASN A 204 -6.49 -10.88 -3.53
CA ASN A 204 -7.31 -11.10 -2.35
C ASN A 204 -8.73 -10.57 -2.57
N TYR A 205 -9.65 -11.46 -2.94
CA TYR A 205 -11.06 -11.16 -3.19
C TYR A 205 -11.78 -10.52 -1.98
N GLU A 206 -11.32 -10.73 -0.74
CA GLU A 206 -11.90 -10.03 0.42
C GLU A 206 -11.56 -8.53 0.43
N LYS A 207 -10.43 -8.13 -0.19
CA LYS A 207 -9.95 -6.73 -0.27
C LYS A 207 -10.26 -6.00 -1.58
N LEU A 208 -10.99 -6.63 -2.49
CA LEU A 208 -11.57 -5.94 -3.66
C LEU A 208 -12.82 -5.13 -3.24
N SER A 209 -13.07 -3.99 -3.88
CA SER A 209 -14.34 -3.26 -3.74
C SER A 209 -15.53 -4.05 -4.30
N ALA A 210 -16.76 -3.59 -4.00
CA ALA A 210 -17.95 -4.24 -4.53
C ALA A 210 -18.00 -4.08 -6.06
N GLU A 211 -17.66 -2.89 -6.53
CA GLU A 211 -17.56 -2.42 -7.91
C GLU A 211 -16.58 -3.28 -8.71
N THR A 212 -15.36 -3.46 -8.20
CA THR A 212 -14.35 -4.34 -8.82
C THR A 212 -14.85 -5.78 -8.91
N CYS A 213 -15.48 -6.33 -7.87
CA CYS A 213 -16.05 -7.66 -7.94
C CYS A 213 -17.21 -7.77 -8.97
N ILE A 214 -18.01 -6.72 -9.19
CA ILE A 214 -19.00 -6.70 -10.29
C ILE A 214 -18.28 -6.75 -11.64
N HIS A 215 -17.23 -5.96 -11.82
CA HIS A 215 -16.49 -5.95 -13.09
C HIS A 215 -15.81 -7.30 -13.35
N LEU A 216 -15.06 -7.82 -12.38
CA LEU A 216 -14.37 -9.11 -12.42
C LEU A 216 -15.33 -10.29 -12.65
N SER A 217 -16.52 -10.30 -12.03
CA SER A 217 -17.51 -11.37 -12.24
C SER A 217 -18.07 -11.46 -13.68
N LYS A 218 -17.93 -10.39 -14.47
CA LYS A 218 -18.39 -10.30 -15.87
C LYS A 218 -17.25 -10.38 -16.89
N ASN A 219 -15.99 -10.42 -16.43
CA ASN A 219 -14.82 -10.22 -17.27
C ASN A 219 -14.32 -11.53 -17.88
N THR A 220 -14.68 -11.78 -19.15
CA THR A 220 -14.35 -13.01 -19.89
C THR A 220 -12.86 -13.22 -20.17
N LYS A 221 -12.00 -12.22 -19.89
CA LYS A 221 -10.52 -12.39 -19.96
C LYS A 221 -9.97 -13.17 -18.76
N PHE A 222 -10.69 -13.20 -17.64
CA PHE A 222 -10.30 -13.90 -16.42
C PHE A 222 -10.84 -15.35 -16.44
N PRO A 223 -10.13 -16.32 -15.83
CA PRO A 223 -10.65 -17.67 -15.65
C PRO A 223 -11.96 -17.67 -14.86
N SER A 224 -12.90 -18.55 -15.22
CA SER A 224 -14.24 -18.64 -14.61
C SER A 224 -14.20 -18.79 -13.08
N LYS A 225 -13.18 -19.47 -12.54
CA LYS A 225 -12.96 -19.60 -11.08
C LYS A 225 -12.74 -18.25 -10.38
N SER A 226 -12.11 -17.26 -11.03
CA SER A 226 -11.97 -15.91 -10.47
C SER A 226 -13.30 -15.16 -10.42
N ALA A 227 -14.15 -15.30 -11.44
CA ALA A 227 -15.50 -14.72 -11.43
C ALA A 227 -16.35 -15.32 -10.29
N VAL A 228 -16.28 -16.64 -10.08
CA VAL A 228 -16.95 -17.31 -8.94
C VAL A 228 -16.41 -16.81 -7.59
N GLN A 229 -15.08 -16.66 -7.44
CA GLN A 229 -14.48 -16.14 -6.20
C GLN A 229 -14.90 -14.68 -5.90
N ALA A 230 -15.06 -13.84 -6.92
CA ALA A 230 -15.57 -12.48 -6.76
C ALA A 230 -17.02 -12.44 -6.26
N LEU A 231 -17.90 -13.28 -6.84
CA LEU A 231 -19.30 -13.40 -6.43
C LEU A 231 -19.44 -13.94 -5.00
N VAL A 232 -18.65 -14.95 -4.62
CA VAL A 232 -18.64 -15.49 -3.25
C VAL A 232 -18.16 -14.44 -2.23
N SER A 233 -17.18 -13.60 -2.58
CA SER A 233 -16.76 -12.48 -1.74
C SER A 233 -17.88 -11.45 -1.53
N GLN A 234 -18.60 -11.07 -2.59
CA GLN A 234 -19.75 -10.18 -2.47
C GLN A 234 -20.86 -10.76 -1.59
N GLN A 235 -21.21 -12.04 -1.77
CA GLN A 235 -22.21 -12.71 -0.94
C GLN A 235 -21.80 -12.75 0.54
N SER A 236 -20.52 -13.02 0.84
CA SER A 236 -20.04 -13.04 2.23
C SER A 236 -20.02 -11.64 2.86
N LYS A 237 -19.68 -10.60 2.10
CA LYS A 237 -19.75 -9.19 2.52
C LYS A 237 -21.20 -8.76 2.81
N LEU A 238 -22.13 -9.05 1.90
CA LEU A 238 -23.56 -8.78 2.08
C LEU A 238 -24.12 -9.50 3.33
N LYS A 239 -23.77 -10.78 3.51
CA LYS A 239 -24.17 -11.57 4.68
C LYS A 239 -23.59 -11.01 5.99
N LYS A 240 -22.32 -10.58 6.01
CA LYS A 240 -21.70 -9.92 7.18
C LYS A 240 -22.45 -8.64 7.58
N LEU A 241 -22.88 -7.82 6.61
CA LEU A 241 -23.70 -6.64 6.87
C LEU A 241 -25.07 -7.01 7.46
N LEU A 242 -25.79 -7.94 6.82
CA LEU A 242 -27.12 -8.41 7.27
C LEU A 242 -27.12 -9.14 8.62
N GLN A 243 -26.00 -9.75 9.01
CA GLN A 243 -25.84 -10.44 10.30
C GLN A 243 -25.35 -9.53 11.45
N THR A 244 -25.19 -8.22 11.22
CA THR A 244 -24.82 -7.27 12.30
C THR A 244 -25.97 -7.15 13.31
N PRO A 245 -25.82 -7.59 14.57
CA PRO A 245 -26.92 -7.54 15.53
C PRO A 245 -27.21 -6.10 15.94
N ASN A 246 -28.48 -5.68 15.94
CA ASN A 246 -28.90 -4.45 16.61
C ASN A 246 -28.79 -4.66 18.13
N ASN A 247 -27.60 -4.46 18.70
CA ASN A 247 -27.35 -4.45 20.14
C ASN A 247 -27.89 -3.16 20.79
N PHE A 248 -29.19 -2.93 20.62
CA PHE A 248 -29.97 -1.91 21.29
C PHE A 248 -30.73 -2.56 22.46
N ASN A 249 -29.99 -2.90 23.52
CA ASN A 249 -30.59 -3.25 24.80
C ASN A 249 -31.26 -2.00 25.38
N SER A 250 -32.53 -1.81 25.07
CA SER A 250 -33.40 -0.87 25.78
C SER A 250 -33.48 -1.27 27.25
N HIS A 251 -32.92 -0.46 28.13
CA HIS A 251 -33.01 -0.68 29.58
C HIS A 251 -34.48 -0.68 30.03
N ALA A 252 -34.97 -1.85 30.43
CA ALA A 252 -36.24 -2.01 31.14
C ALA A 252 -36.03 -3.01 32.30
N THR A 253 -36.49 -2.61 33.49
CA THR A 253 -36.17 -3.22 34.78
C THR A 253 -36.88 -4.56 35.02
N SER A 254 -36.15 -5.60 35.43
CA SER A 254 -36.45 -6.42 36.64
C SER A 254 -35.44 -7.58 36.80
N PRO A 255 -34.86 -7.82 38.00
CA PRO A 255 -34.06 -9.00 38.28
C PRO A 255 -34.81 -10.05 39.12
N TYR A 256 -34.88 -11.32 38.69
CA TYR A 256 -35.03 -12.44 39.62
C TYR A 256 -34.60 -13.80 39.03
N SER A 257 -34.12 -14.68 39.93
CA SER A 257 -33.92 -16.14 39.78
C SER A 257 -33.08 -16.67 38.61
N ALA A 258 -32.02 -17.41 38.96
CA ALA A 258 -31.29 -18.29 38.04
C ALA A 258 -31.76 -19.74 38.17
N THR A 259 -31.51 -20.55 37.13
CA THR A 259 -31.25 -21.98 37.30
C THR A 259 -30.18 -22.44 36.31
N THR A 260 -29.20 -23.18 36.84
CA THR A 260 -28.17 -23.86 36.05
C THR A 260 -28.73 -25.19 35.57
N GLU A 261 -28.52 -25.55 34.29
CA GLU A 261 -28.32 -26.97 33.96
C GLU A 261 -27.49 -27.14 32.69
N ALA A 262 -26.65 -28.19 32.67
CA ALA A 262 -25.71 -28.46 31.60
C ALA A 262 -25.59 -29.96 31.34
N LYS A 263 -25.76 -30.38 30.08
CA LYS A 263 -25.42 -31.67 29.45
C LYS A 263 -25.87 -31.62 27.97
N ASN A 264 -25.31 -32.36 27.02
CA ASN A 264 -23.99 -33.01 26.90
C ASN A 264 -23.84 -33.48 25.42
N TRP A 265 -22.73 -34.14 25.08
CA TRP A 265 -22.47 -34.96 23.89
C TRP A 265 -22.14 -34.23 22.58
N GLY A 266 -20.95 -34.53 22.09
CA GLY A 266 -20.66 -34.69 20.67
C GLY A 266 -19.58 -35.74 20.50
N LEU A 267 -19.66 -36.62 19.49
CA LEU A 267 -18.54 -37.49 19.10
C LEU A 267 -18.70 -38.09 17.68
N ARG A 268 -17.77 -37.72 16.77
CA ARG A 268 -17.20 -38.51 15.65
C ARG A 268 -18.15 -38.92 14.47
N LYS A 269 -17.75 -38.72 13.19
CA LYS A 269 -16.76 -39.46 12.35
C LYS A 269 -17.20 -40.91 12.08
N ASP A 270 -17.21 -41.50 10.86
CA ASP A 270 -16.90 -41.09 9.46
C ASP A 270 -17.79 -41.94 8.49
N ASP A 271 -17.74 -41.97 7.14
CA ASP A 271 -16.93 -41.35 6.07
C ASP A 271 -17.68 -41.38 4.70
N ALA A 272 -17.00 -40.98 3.61
CA ALA A 272 -17.12 -41.46 2.22
C ALA A 272 -18.39 -41.15 1.35
N ASN A 273 -18.20 -40.16 0.48
CA ASN A 273 -18.50 -40.19 -0.97
C ASN A 273 -19.96 -40.42 -1.45
N GLU A 274 -20.70 -39.32 -1.63
CA GLU A 274 -21.85 -39.28 -2.56
C GLU A 274 -21.89 -37.95 -3.34
N GLN A 275 -22.06 -38.02 -4.67
CA GLN A 275 -21.94 -36.87 -5.57
C GLN A 275 -23.27 -36.09 -5.68
N HIS A 276 -23.67 -35.44 -4.58
CA HIS A 276 -24.92 -34.71 -4.54
C HIS A 276 -24.84 -33.35 -5.25
N VAL A 277 -25.35 -33.31 -6.49
CA VAL A 277 -25.85 -32.08 -7.11
C VAL A 277 -27.10 -31.65 -6.36
N LEU A 278 -26.92 -30.79 -5.35
CA LEU A 278 -27.92 -29.96 -4.66
C LEU A 278 -27.11 -28.84 -3.96
N TYR A 279 -27.61 -27.62 -3.77
CA TYR A 279 -28.96 -27.12 -3.94
C TYR A 279 -28.93 -25.75 -4.61
N ALA A 280 -29.90 -25.46 -5.47
CA ALA A 280 -30.29 -24.09 -5.78
C ALA A 280 -30.98 -23.50 -4.53
N GLY A 281 -30.18 -23.21 -3.50
CA GLY A 281 -30.65 -22.56 -2.29
C GLY A 281 -31.33 -21.27 -2.70
N LYS A 282 -32.64 -21.19 -2.48
CA LYS A 282 -33.46 -20.02 -2.78
C LYS A 282 -32.97 -18.86 -1.91
N LEU A 283 -31.98 -18.16 -2.46
CA LEU A 283 -31.33 -17.01 -1.84
C LEU A 283 -32.39 -15.92 -1.84
N ASP A 284 -33.00 -15.68 -0.68
CA ASP A 284 -34.27 -14.98 -0.56
C ASP A 284 -34.07 -13.46 -0.59
N LEU A 285 -33.53 -13.02 -1.74
CA LEU A 285 -33.04 -11.68 -2.03
C LEU A 285 -34.10 -10.60 -1.80
N SER A 286 -35.39 -10.91 -1.88
CA SER A 286 -36.47 -9.97 -1.51
C SER A 286 -36.40 -9.64 -0.01
N THR A 287 -36.47 -10.67 0.81
CA THR A 287 -36.48 -10.60 2.29
C THR A 287 -35.20 -9.98 2.85
N ASP A 288 -34.04 -10.23 2.21
CA ASP A 288 -32.78 -9.61 2.61
C ASP A 288 -32.60 -8.16 2.09
N ASN A 289 -33.14 -7.81 0.91
CA ASN A 289 -33.21 -6.42 0.46
C ASN A 289 -34.16 -5.57 1.32
N GLU A 290 -35.25 -6.15 1.83
CA GLU A 290 -36.17 -5.47 2.75
C GLU A 290 -35.50 -5.17 4.11
N LYS A 291 -34.76 -6.14 4.68
CA LYS A 291 -33.91 -5.91 5.87
C LYS A 291 -32.88 -4.81 5.62
N LEU A 292 -32.20 -4.82 4.47
CA LEU A 292 -31.22 -3.80 4.11
C LEU A 292 -31.86 -2.41 3.97
N ARG A 293 -33.04 -2.31 3.34
CA ARG A 293 -33.82 -1.08 3.22
C ARG A 293 -34.21 -0.52 4.59
N ALA A 294 -34.73 -1.36 5.48
CA ALA A 294 -35.08 -0.98 6.84
C ALA A 294 -33.84 -0.53 7.65
N HIS A 295 -32.69 -1.21 7.50
CA HIS A 295 -31.45 -0.82 8.15
C HIS A 295 -30.93 0.54 7.64
N LEU A 296 -30.96 0.78 6.32
CA LEU A 296 -30.59 2.07 5.73
C LEU A 296 -31.48 3.22 6.19
N GLN A 297 -32.80 3.00 6.29
CA GLN A 297 -33.73 3.98 6.86
C GLN A 297 -33.42 4.26 8.34
N GLY A 298 -33.15 3.21 9.14
CA GLY A 298 -32.70 3.35 10.53
C GLY A 298 -31.39 4.14 10.68
N MET A 299 -30.42 3.94 9.77
CA MET A 299 -29.20 4.75 9.72
C MET A 299 -29.48 6.21 9.34
N GLN A 300 -30.34 6.47 8.36
CA GLN A 300 -30.72 7.83 7.96
C GLN A 300 -31.39 8.61 9.11
N CYS A 301 -32.26 7.97 9.88
CA CYS A 301 -32.84 8.57 11.10
C CYS A 301 -31.76 8.94 12.12
N ARG A 302 -30.80 8.04 12.41
CA ARG A 302 -29.69 8.31 13.34
C ARG A 302 -28.78 9.45 12.86
N VAL A 303 -28.51 9.55 11.55
CA VAL A 303 -27.76 10.68 10.97
C VAL A 303 -28.52 11.99 11.15
N MET A 304 -29.83 12.00 10.89
CA MET A 304 -30.68 13.19 11.08
C MET A 304 -30.73 13.65 12.54
N GLU A 305 -30.74 12.72 13.51
CA GLU A 305 -30.64 13.05 14.93
C GLU A 305 -29.26 13.61 15.31
N LEU A 306 -28.17 13.01 14.81
CA LEU A 306 -26.81 13.51 15.03
C LEU A 306 -26.62 14.91 14.44
N GLU A 307 -27.12 15.17 13.23
CA GLU A 307 -27.16 16.52 12.66
C GLU A 307 -27.92 17.51 13.55
N LYS A 308 -29.06 17.10 14.12
CA LYS A 308 -29.89 17.92 15.02
C LYS A 308 -29.15 18.23 16.33
N VAL A 309 -28.32 17.30 16.83
CA VAL A 309 -27.40 17.53 17.97
C VAL A 309 -26.26 18.47 17.58
N CYS A 310 -25.62 18.27 16.43
CA CYS A 310 -24.55 19.15 15.93
C CYS A 310 -25.05 20.59 15.71
N LYS A 311 -26.24 20.78 15.12
CA LYS A 311 -26.89 22.09 14.93
C LYS A 311 -27.20 22.77 16.28
N LYS A 312 -27.64 22.02 17.30
CA LYS A 312 -27.79 22.53 18.69
C LYS A 312 -26.44 22.95 19.29
N MET A 313 -25.39 22.13 19.13
CA MET A 313 -24.06 22.40 19.68
C MET A 313 -23.43 23.65 19.03
N GLN A 314 -23.50 23.78 17.70
CA GLN A 314 -23.10 25.00 16.98
C GLN A 314 -23.87 26.23 17.48
N SER A 315 -25.19 26.11 17.70
CA SER A 315 -26.03 27.19 18.24
C SER A 315 -25.64 27.59 19.68
N GLN A 316 -25.13 26.66 20.49
CA GLN A 316 -24.60 26.96 21.83
C GLN A 316 -23.23 27.63 21.74
N MET A 317 -22.32 27.11 20.90
CA MET A 317 -21.00 27.71 20.68
C MET A 317 -21.10 29.16 20.19
N ALA A 318 -22.03 29.46 19.27
CA ALA A 318 -22.31 30.80 18.79
C ALA A 318 -22.87 31.77 19.86
N LYS A 319 -23.44 31.25 20.95
CA LYS A 319 -23.84 32.05 22.12
C LYS A 319 -22.66 32.30 23.06
N PHE A 320 -21.83 31.27 23.30
CA PHE A 320 -20.60 31.39 24.11
C PHE A 320 -19.55 32.33 23.50
N THR A 321 -19.43 32.39 22.17
CA THR A 321 -18.53 33.36 21.51
C THR A 321 -19.05 34.80 21.63
N LYS A 322 -20.37 35.00 21.55
CA LYS A 322 -20.99 36.33 21.73
C LYS A 322 -20.90 36.85 23.16
N SER A 323 -21.11 36.00 24.18
CA SER A 323 -20.97 36.44 25.59
C SER A 323 -19.53 36.84 25.93
N LYS A 324 -18.54 36.12 25.40
CA LYS A 324 -17.11 36.43 25.61
C LYS A 324 -16.65 37.74 24.96
N ALA A 325 -17.34 38.22 23.92
CA ALA A 325 -17.09 39.54 23.34
C ALA A 325 -17.62 40.70 24.21
N SER A 326 -18.60 40.44 25.10
CA SER A 326 -19.22 41.47 25.93
C SER A 326 -18.42 41.83 27.19
N SER A 327 -17.37 41.08 27.54
CA SER A 327 -16.64 41.20 28.82
C SER A 327 -15.25 41.84 28.67
N HIS A 328 -15.07 42.75 27.72
CA HIS A 328 -13.78 43.40 27.46
C HIS A 328 -13.89 44.89 27.04
N SER A 329 -14.53 45.69 27.90
CA SER A 329 -14.76 47.14 27.70
C SER A 329 -14.20 48.02 28.83
N HIS A 330 -13.08 47.63 29.43
CA HIS A 330 -12.37 48.43 30.45
C HIS A 330 -10.86 48.54 30.19
N THR A 331 -10.49 49.29 29.15
CA THR A 331 -9.11 49.74 28.93
C THR A 331 -8.74 50.82 29.95
N ARG A 332 -8.18 50.42 31.10
CA ARG A 332 -7.66 51.36 32.11
C ARG A 332 -6.24 51.80 31.71
N SER A 333 -6.06 53.08 31.43
CA SER A 333 -4.77 53.67 31.03
C SER A 333 -3.76 53.67 32.17
N LEU A 334 -2.48 53.50 31.84
CA LEU A 334 -1.36 53.64 32.77
C LEU A 334 -0.93 55.13 32.88
N PRO A 335 -0.47 55.60 34.05
CA PRO A 335 0.02 56.97 34.21
C PRO A 335 1.36 57.21 33.51
N LYS A 336 1.61 58.45 33.07
CA LYS A 336 2.96 58.92 32.74
C LYS A 336 3.71 59.27 34.02
N LEU A 337 4.99 58.91 34.09
CA LEU A 337 5.96 59.52 35.01
C LEU A 337 6.67 60.68 34.29
N CYS A 338 6.79 61.81 34.96
CA CYS A 338 7.62 62.95 34.54
C CYS A 338 8.31 63.54 35.78
N SER A 339 9.61 63.26 35.91
CA SER A 339 10.66 64.01 36.62
C SER A 339 11.99 63.34 36.29
#